data_AF-A0A140GAX0-F1
#
_entry.id   AF-A0A140GAX0-F1
#
_cell.length_a   1.000
_cell.length_b   1.000
_cell.length_c   1.000
_cell.angle_alpha   90.00
_cell.angle_beta   90.00
_cell.angle_gamma   90.00
#
_symmetry.space_group_name_H-M   'P 1'
#
loop_
_entity.id
_entity.type
_entity.pdbx_description
1 polymer ?
#
loop_
_entity_poly.entity_id
_entity_poly.type
_entity_poly.pdbx_seq_one_letter_code
_entity_poly.pdbx_strand_id
1 'polypeptide(L)'
;MNGKGGDSNLIKEYTKGLTLRTNVALASAVTAYSRMIINDHKLTALNSGANLYYSDTDSMVIDQELDSSKVDPAKLGYLKLEHTIEEGIFPLPKEYYLRTTEGHQS
;
A
#
# COMPACT_ATOMS: atom_id res chain seq x y z
N MET A 1 -29.42 -37.32 -19.94
CA MET A 1 -28.14 -36.57 -20.03
C MET A 1 -28.37 -35.33 -20.88
N ASN A 2 -27.68 -34.23 -20.57
CA ASN A 2 -27.59 -32.93 -21.29
C ASN A 2 -28.35 -31.76 -20.65
N GLY A 3 -27.62 -30.95 -19.87
CA GLY A 3 -28.10 -29.68 -19.31
C GLY A 3 -27.00 -28.92 -18.59
N LYS A 4 -25.85 -28.66 -19.23
CA LYS A 4 -24.73 -27.84 -18.70
C LYS A 4 -23.93 -27.09 -19.79
N GLY A 5 -24.61 -26.62 -20.85
CA GLY A 5 -23.94 -25.99 -22.02
C GLY A 5 -24.34 -24.55 -22.35
N GLY A 6 -25.39 -24.01 -21.71
CA GLY A 6 -25.93 -22.67 -22.01
C GLY A 6 -25.17 -21.53 -21.35
N ASP A 7 -24.90 -21.63 -20.05
CA ASP A 7 -24.37 -20.52 -19.25
C ASP A 7 -22.92 -20.14 -19.59
N SER A 8 -22.11 -21.13 -19.99
CA SER A 8 -20.70 -20.89 -20.34
C SER A 8 -20.52 -20.13 -21.67
N ASN A 9 -21.44 -20.33 -22.61
CA ASN A 9 -21.45 -19.61 -23.88
C ASN A 9 -21.93 -18.17 -23.70
N LEU A 10 -22.90 -17.92 -22.81
CA LEU A 10 -23.34 -16.58 -22.44
C LEU A 10 -22.19 -15.79 -21.80
N ILE A 11 -21.50 -16.34 -20.80
CA ILE A 11 -20.35 -15.68 -20.16
C ILE A 11 -19.25 -15.35 -21.18
N LYS A 12 -18.94 -16.29 -22.08
CA LYS A 12 -17.98 -16.05 -23.17
C LYS A 12 -18.43 -14.95 -24.13
N GLU A 13 -19.72 -14.84 -24.41
CA GLU A 13 -20.25 -13.80 -25.28
C GLU A 13 -20.18 -12.42 -24.62
N TYR A 14 -20.60 -12.32 -23.35
CA TYR A 14 -20.50 -11.08 -22.56
C TYR A 14 -19.06 -10.64 -22.34
N THR A 15 -18.10 -11.57 -22.28
CA THR A 15 -16.67 -11.25 -22.08
C THR A 15 -15.89 -11.08 -23.38
N LYS A 16 -16.48 -11.39 -24.54
CA LYS A 16 -15.83 -11.36 -25.88
C LYS A 16 -15.29 -9.98 -26.28
N GLY A 17 -15.81 -8.91 -25.67
CA GLY A 17 -15.34 -7.52 -25.83
C GLY A 17 -14.59 -6.97 -24.61
N LEU A 18 -14.52 -7.71 -23.50
CA LEU A 18 -13.76 -7.37 -22.29
C LEU A 18 -12.31 -7.88 -22.41
N THR A 19 -11.64 -7.55 -23.50
CA THR A 19 -10.18 -7.68 -23.54
C THR A 19 -9.64 -6.70 -22.50
N LEU A 20 -9.25 -7.20 -21.33
CA LEU A 20 -8.55 -6.45 -20.30
C LEU A 20 -7.36 -5.78 -20.97
N ARG A 21 -7.41 -4.45 -21.14
CA ARG A 21 -6.31 -3.63 -21.65
C ARG A 21 -5.26 -3.50 -20.54
N THR A 22 -4.70 -4.63 -20.14
CA THR A 22 -3.70 -4.73 -19.07
C THR A 22 -2.32 -4.86 -19.68
N ASN A 23 -1.45 -3.91 -19.38
CA ASN A 23 -0.03 -4.02 -19.69
C ASN A 23 0.72 -4.45 -18.42
N VAL A 24 0.97 -5.74 -18.30
CA VAL A 24 1.65 -6.34 -17.14
C VAL A 24 3.06 -5.76 -16.96
N ALA A 25 3.77 -5.47 -18.06
CA ALA A 25 5.11 -4.88 -17.99
C ALA A 25 5.07 -3.47 -17.38
N LEU A 26 4.13 -2.62 -17.81
CA LEU A 26 3.95 -1.29 -17.24
C LEU A 26 3.54 -1.36 -15.76
N ALA A 27 2.58 -2.22 -15.41
CA ALA A 27 2.14 -2.39 -14.02
C ALA A 27 3.29 -2.88 -13.11
N SER A 28 4.12 -3.79 -13.61
CA SER A 28 5.30 -4.29 -12.90
C SER A 28 6.34 -3.19 -12.70
N ALA A 29 6.59 -2.37 -13.72
CA ALA A 29 7.53 -1.26 -13.64
C ALA A 29 7.08 -0.20 -12.62
N VAL A 30 5.80 0.19 -12.64
CA VAL A 30 5.23 1.12 -11.65
C VAL A 30 5.35 0.54 -10.24
N THR A 31 4.96 -0.73 -10.05
CA THR A 31 5.02 -1.38 -8.73
C THR A 31 6.46 -1.49 -8.21
N ALA A 32 7.42 -1.85 -9.07
CA ALA A 32 8.83 -1.91 -8.70
C ALA A 32 9.34 -0.54 -8.26
N TYR A 33 8.99 0.51 -8.99
CA TYR A 33 9.37 1.88 -8.65
C TYR A 33 8.76 2.34 -7.33
N SER A 34 7.48 2.07 -7.08
CA SER A 34 6.83 2.35 -5.79
C SER A 34 7.52 1.63 -4.62
N ARG A 35 7.93 0.37 -4.81
CA ARG A 35 8.68 -0.39 -3.80
C ARG A 35 10.06 0.21 -3.52
N MET A 36 10.74 0.72 -4.54
CA MET A 36 12.01 1.42 -4.37
C MET A 36 11.83 2.70 -3.54
N ILE A 37 10.79 3.48 -3.82
CA ILE A 37 10.49 4.71 -3.07
C ILE A 37 10.20 4.42 -1.59
N ILE A 38 9.28 3.49 -1.28
CA ILE A 38 8.96 3.20 0.13
C ILE A 38 10.17 2.62 0.87
N ASN A 39 11.03 1.84 0.21
CA ASN A 39 12.25 1.32 0.83
C ASN A 39 13.29 2.42 1.07
N ASP A 40 13.42 3.41 0.19
CA ASP A 40 14.28 4.58 0.40
C ASP A 40 13.84 5.38 1.64
N HIS A 41 12.53 5.56 1.84
CA HIS A 41 11.98 6.18 3.05
C HIS A 41 12.26 5.36 4.31
N LYS A 42 12.10 4.04 4.27
CA LYS A 42 12.45 3.14 5.39
C LYS A 42 13.93 3.22 5.74
N LEU A 43 14.81 3.19 4.74
CA LEU A 43 16.25 3.32 4.95
C LEU A 43 16.62 4.67 5.56
N THR A 44 15.95 5.75 5.12
CA THR A 44 16.13 7.09 5.72
C THR A 44 15.79 7.07 7.21
N ALA A 45 14.65 6.49 7.60
CA ALA A 45 14.25 6.36 9.00
C ALA A 45 15.21 5.50 9.82
N LEU A 46 15.62 4.34 9.29
CA LEU A 46 16.57 3.45 9.99
C LEU A 46 17.93 4.13 10.18
N ASN A 47 18.41 4.88 9.18
CA ASN A 47 19.68 5.60 9.24
C ASN A 47 19.65 6.79 10.21
N SER A 48 18.48 7.38 10.50
CA SER A 48 18.34 8.39 11.55
C SER A 48 18.25 7.79 12.96
N GLY A 49 18.23 6.46 13.07
CA GLY A 49 18.10 5.75 14.34
C GLY A 49 16.66 5.57 14.82
N ALA A 50 15.66 5.78 13.95
CA ALA A 50 14.27 5.49 14.27
C ALA A 50 13.99 3.99 14.27
N ASN A 51 13.08 3.54 15.12
CA ASN A 51 12.56 2.19 15.06
C ASN A 51 11.40 2.13 14.06
N LEU A 52 11.47 1.19 13.12
CA LEU A 52 10.41 0.90 12.15
C LEU A 52 9.53 -0.25 12.66
N TYR A 53 8.35 0.09 13.17
CA TYR A 53 7.43 -0.89 13.77
C TYR A 53 6.59 -1.63 12.74
N TYR A 54 6.19 -0.93 11.67
CA TYR A 54 5.34 -1.49 10.64
C TYR A 54 5.51 -0.75 9.31
N SER A 55 5.20 -1.42 8.21
CA SER A 55 5.07 -0.79 6.89
C SER A 55 4.17 -1.60 5.97
N ASP A 56 3.33 -0.90 5.21
CA ASP A 56 2.57 -1.43 4.07
C ASP A 56 3.16 -0.89 2.75
N THR A 57 2.33 -0.78 1.71
CA THR A 57 2.70 -0.47 0.34
C THR A 57 3.18 0.98 0.19
N ASP A 58 2.54 1.91 0.88
CA ASP A 58 2.74 3.36 0.79
C ASP A 58 2.78 4.06 2.16
N SER A 59 2.87 3.30 3.25
CA SER A 59 2.89 3.83 4.61
C SER A 59 3.90 3.09 5.50
N MET A 60 4.28 3.75 6.59
CA MET A 60 5.14 3.20 7.63
C MET A 60 4.86 3.84 8.99
N VAL A 61 5.12 3.09 10.06
CA VAL A 61 4.99 3.53 11.44
C VAL A 61 6.36 3.52 12.10
N ILE A 62 6.77 4.69 12.57
CA ILE A 62 8.07 4.95 13.20
C ILE A 62 7.88 5.76 14.49
N ASP A 63 8.85 5.72 15.41
CA ASP A 63 8.79 6.46 16.69
C ASP A 63 9.45 7.84 16.66
N GLN A 64 9.93 8.27 15.50
CA GLN A 64 10.59 9.56 15.32
C GLN A 64 10.05 10.26 14.08
N GLU A 65 10.20 11.57 14.02
CA GLU A 65 9.90 12.31 12.81
C GLU A 65 10.84 11.90 11.67
N LEU A 66 10.27 11.65 10.49
CA LEU A 66 11.06 11.41 9.28
C LEU A 66 11.71 12.71 8.83
N ASP A 67 12.88 12.61 8.20
CA ASP A 67 13.56 13.73 7.56
C ASP A 67 12.59 14.52 6.64
N SER A 68 12.54 15.84 6.84
CA SER A 68 11.64 16.74 6.10
C SER A 68 11.89 16.74 4.59
N SER A 69 13.07 16.31 4.13
CA SER A 69 13.37 16.07 2.71
C SER A 69 12.58 14.92 2.09
N LYS A 70 11.83 14.15 2.88
CA LYS A 70 10.96 13.04 2.47
C LYS A 70 9.48 13.27 2.77
N VAL A 71 9.13 14.38 3.43
CA VAL A 71 7.76 14.68 3.88
C VAL A 71 7.24 15.95 3.21
N ASP A 72 6.24 15.82 2.34
CA ASP A 72 5.55 16.93 1.69
C ASP A 72 4.22 16.42 1.09
N PRO A 73 3.05 16.91 1.55
CA PRO A 73 1.75 16.43 1.07
C PRO A 73 1.44 16.82 -0.38
N ALA A 74 2.14 17.79 -0.95
CA ALA A 74 1.90 18.27 -2.31
C ALA A 74 2.87 17.67 -3.34
N LYS A 75 3.92 16.96 -2.91
CA LYS A 75 4.99 16.47 -3.78
C LYS A 75 4.86 14.97 -4.06
N LEU A 76 4.91 14.60 -5.34
CA LEU A 76 4.83 13.20 -5.75
C LEU A 76 6.02 12.39 -5.22
N GLY A 77 5.72 11.22 -4.63
CA GLY A 77 6.72 10.30 -4.07
C GLY A 77 7.14 10.62 -2.63
N TYR A 78 6.61 11.71 -2.06
CA TYR A 78 6.85 12.10 -0.67
C TYR A 78 5.74 11.56 0.23
N LEU A 79 6.05 11.41 1.52
CA LEU A 79 5.09 11.00 2.52
C LEU A 79 4.38 12.22 3.13
N LYS A 80 3.22 11.98 3.73
CA LYS A 80 2.52 12.94 4.57
C LYS A 80 2.38 12.34 5.96
N LEU A 81 2.39 13.16 7.00
CA LEU A 81 2.04 12.71 8.33
C LEU A 81 0.53 12.46 8.37
N GLU A 82 0.11 11.21 8.62
CA GLU A 82 -1.31 10.86 8.71
C GLU A 82 -1.83 10.98 10.14
N HIS A 83 -1.14 10.35 11.10
CA HIS A 83 -1.57 10.27 12.48
C HIS A 83 -0.39 10.26 13.45
N THR A 84 -0.61 10.79 14.66
CA THR A 84 0.26 10.58 15.82
C THR A 84 -0.32 9.45 16.65
N ILE A 85 0.47 8.39 16.86
CA ILE A 85 0.04 7.13 17.47
C ILE A 85 0.57 7.07 18.91
N GLU A 86 -0.31 6.76 19.86
CA GLU A 86 0.06 6.50 21.25
C GLU A 86 0.35 5.02 21.51
N GLU A 87 -0.40 4.13 20.84
CA GLU A 87 -0.27 2.68 20.95
C GLU A 87 -0.59 2.01 19.62
N GLY A 88 0.24 1.04 19.22
CA GLY A 88 0.06 0.27 17.99
C GLY A 88 0.33 -1.22 18.20
N ILE A 89 -0.56 -2.08 17.69
CA ILE A 89 -0.40 -3.54 17.70
C ILE A 89 -0.44 -4.02 16.26
N PHE A 90 0.59 -4.74 15.82
CA PHE A 90 0.78 -5.18 14.43
C PHE A 90 0.96 -6.71 14.35
N PRO A 91 -0.10 -7.51 14.55
CA PRO A 91 0.01 -8.97 14.59
C PRO A 91 0.37 -9.59 13.23
N LEU A 92 -0.13 -9.03 12.13
CA LEU A 92 0.03 -9.57 10.78
C LEU A 92 0.09 -8.45 9.72
N PRO A 93 0.60 -8.73 8.50
CA PRO A 93 0.51 -7.78 7.39
C PRO A 93 -0.94 -7.38 7.12
N LYS A 94 -1.21 -6.08 7.08
CA LYS A 94 -2.54 -5.46 6.88
C LYS A 94 -3.56 -5.72 7.99
N GLU A 95 -3.12 -6.21 9.13
CA GLU A 95 -3.95 -6.34 10.33
C GLU A 95 -3.23 -5.63 11.48
N TYR A 96 -3.81 -4.53 11.93
CA TYR A 96 -3.25 -3.73 13.00
C TYR A 96 -4.32 -2.94 13.74
N TYR A 97 -3.98 -2.48 14.94
CA TYR A 97 -4.81 -1.58 15.74
C TYR A 97 -3.97 -0.36 16.14
N LEU A 98 -4.54 0.83 15.98
CA LEU A 98 -3.90 2.09 16.36
C LEU A 98 -4.80 2.89 17.31
N ARG A 99 -4.26 3.27 18.47
CA ARG A 99 -4.82 4.36 19.29
C ARG A 99 -4.05 5.63 18.96
N THR A 100 -4.74 6.62 18.40
CA THR A 100 -4.17 7.91 18.01
C THR A 100 -4.60 9.00 19.00
N THR A 101 -3.91 10.14 18.96
CA THR A 101 -4.28 11.31 19.77
C THR A 101 -5.64 11.91 19.41
N GLU A 102 -6.18 11.55 18.24
CA GLU A 102 -7.45 12.03 17.70
C GLU A 102 -8.61 11.04 17.95
N GLY A 103 -8.32 9.83 18.44
CA GLY A 103 -9.30 8.78 18.67
C GLY A 103 -8.80 7.37 18.32
N HIS A 104 -9.72 6.45 18.07
CA HIS A 104 -9.39 5.06 17.70
C HIS A 104 -9.51 4.86 16.19
N GLN A 105 -8.54 4.16 15.59
CA GLN A 105 -8.58 3.72 14.19
C GLN A 105 -8.42 2.18 14.16
N SER A 106 -9.37 1.51 13.50
CA SER A 106 -9.42 0.04 13.33
C SER A 106 -9.12 -0.36 11.90
#